data_AF-G1RB33-F1
#
_entry.id   AF-G1RB33-F1
#
_cell.length_a   1.000
_cell.length_b   1.000
_cell.length_c   1.000
_cell.angle_alpha   90.00
_cell.angle_beta   90.00
_cell.angle_gamma   90.00
#
_symmetry.space_group_name_H-M   'P 1'
#
loop_
_entity.id
_entity.type
_entity.pdbx_description
1 polymer ?
#
loop_
_entity_poly.entity_id
_entity_poly.type
_entity_poly.pdbx_seq_one_letter_code
_entity_poly.pdbx_strand_id
1 'polypeptide(L)'
;MGFMTGTISSMYQTKAVIIAMIITAVVSISVTIFCFQTKVDFTSCTGLFCVLGIVLMVTGIVTSIVLYFQYVYWLHMLYAALGAICFTLFLAYDTQLVLGNRKHTISPEDYITGALQIYTDIIYIFTFVLQLMGDRN
;
A
#
# COMPACT_ATOMS: atom_id res chain seq x y z
N MET A 1 6.85 7.00 9.94
CA MET A 1 6.82 5.89 8.95
C MET A 1 8.22 5.52 8.46
N GLY A 2 8.95 6.41 7.78
CA GLY A 2 10.28 6.10 7.24
C GLY A 2 11.27 5.43 8.23
N PHE A 3 11.39 5.93 9.46
CA PHE A 3 12.25 5.30 10.49
C PHE A 3 11.81 3.87 10.83
N MET A 4 10.51 3.64 11.07
CA MET A 4 9.97 2.32 11.39
C MET A 4 10.16 1.33 10.24
N THR A 5 9.86 1.76 9.01
CA THR A 5 10.09 0.95 7.81
C THR A 5 11.57 0.64 7.61
N GLY A 6 12.47 1.58 7.91
CA GLY A 6 13.92 1.36 7.91
C GLY A 6 14.34 0.30 8.93
N THR A 7 13.82 0.35 10.16
CA THR A 7 14.09 -0.67 11.18
C THR A 7 13.52 -2.05 10.84
N ILE A 8 12.39 -2.11 10.13
CA ILE A 8 11.84 -3.37 9.64
C ILE A 8 12.74 -3.91 8.53
N SER A 9 13.16 -3.05 7.61
CA SER A 9 13.99 -3.43 6.45
C SER A 9 15.36 -3.94 6.85
N SER A 10 15.94 -3.46 7.96
CA SER A 10 17.22 -3.98 8.47
C SER A 10 17.13 -5.42 9.01
N MET A 11 15.93 -5.95 9.24
CA MET A 11 15.69 -7.35 9.61
C MET A 11 15.62 -8.29 8.40
N TYR A 12 15.70 -7.76 7.18
CA TYR A 12 15.67 -8.54 5.93
C TYR A 12 17.01 -8.50 5.22
N GLN A 13 17.26 -9.52 4.39
CA GLN A 13 18.43 -9.54 3.52
C GLN A 13 18.44 -8.34 2.56
N THR A 14 19.62 -7.75 2.33
CA THR A 14 19.76 -6.60 1.42
C THR A 14 19.20 -6.89 0.02
N LYS A 15 19.38 -8.12 -0.47
CA LYS A 15 18.83 -8.53 -1.77
C LYS A 15 17.31 -8.47 -1.81
N ALA A 16 16.64 -8.97 -0.77
CA ALA A 16 15.19 -8.91 -0.63
C ALA A 16 14.67 -7.47 -0.58
N VAL A 17 15.35 -6.60 0.18
CA VAL A 17 14.99 -5.17 0.30
C VAL A 17 15.08 -4.46 -1.05
N ILE A 18 16.15 -4.68 -1.81
CA ILE A 18 16.34 -4.05 -3.13
C ILE A 18 15.26 -4.54 -4.12
N ILE A 19 14.99 -5.85 -4.15
CA ILE A 19 13.94 -6.42 -5.03
C ILE A 19 12.58 -5.83 -4.69
N ALA A 20 12.21 -5.78 -3.40
CA ALA A 20 10.95 -5.21 -2.95
C ALA A 20 10.83 -3.73 -3.35
N MET A 21 11.91 -2.95 -3.20
CA MET A 21 11.96 -1.54 -3.59
C MET A 21 11.70 -1.35 -5.10
N ILE A 22 12.36 -2.16 -5.94
CA ILE A 22 12.17 -2.10 -7.41
C ILE A 22 10.73 -2.45 -7.78
N ILE A 23 10.17 -3.52 -7.21
CA ILE A 23 8.78 -3.93 -7.46
C ILE A 23 7.83 -2.80 -7.07
N THR A 24 7.97 -2.23 -5.88
CA THR A 24 7.11 -1.13 -5.41
C THR A 24 7.23 0.10 -6.30
N ALA A 25 8.44 0.45 -6.75
CA ALA A 25 8.63 1.57 -7.68
C ALA A 25 7.95 1.33 -9.03
N VAL A 26 8.07 0.12 -9.60
CA VAL A 26 7.41 -0.24 -10.86
C VAL A 26 5.89 -0.22 -10.69
N VAL A 27 5.35 -0.80 -9.61
CA VAL A 27 3.91 -0.82 -9.33
C VAL A 27 3.39 0.60 -9.16
N SER A 28 4.05 1.43 -8.35
CA SER A 28 3.57 2.79 -8.08
C SER A 28 3.59 3.68 -9.33
N ILE A 29 4.65 3.62 -10.13
CA ILE A 29 4.73 4.35 -11.40
C ILE A 29 3.68 3.86 -12.38
N SER A 30 3.50 2.53 -12.51
CA SER A 30 2.52 1.96 -13.43
C SER A 30 1.09 2.35 -13.08
N VAL A 31 0.73 2.28 -11.79
CA VAL A 31 -0.59 2.72 -11.29
C VAL A 31 -0.79 4.21 -11.50
N THR A 32 0.23 5.02 -11.20
CA THR A 32 0.16 6.46 -11.39
C THR A 32 -0.12 6.80 -12.87
N ILE A 33 0.65 6.21 -13.80
CA ILE A 33 0.45 6.37 -15.25
C ILE A 33 -0.95 5.89 -15.67
N PHE A 34 -1.42 4.77 -15.11
CA PHE A 34 -2.75 4.25 -15.39
C PHE A 34 -3.85 5.21 -14.93
N CYS A 35 -3.72 5.82 -13.74
CA CYS A 35 -4.67 6.80 -13.22
C CYS A 35 -4.76 8.07 -14.08
N PHE A 36 -3.65 8.49 -14.72
CA PHE A 36 -3.65 9.60 -15.67
C PHE A 36 -4.39 9.30 -16.99
N GLN A 37 -4.36 8.04 -17.44
CA GLN A 37 -4.93 7.64 -18.73
C GLN A 37 -6.36 7.10 -18.63
N THR A 38 -6.71 6.51 -17.48
CA THR A 38 -7.98 5.81 -17.31
C THR A 38 -9.15 6.79 -17.26
N LYS A 39 -10.27 6.37 -17.85
CA LYS A 39 -11.57 7.06 -17.75
C LYS A 39 -12.43 6.49 -16.62
N VAL A 40 -11.96 5.43 -15.96
CA VAL A 40 -12.64 4.82 -14.81
C VAL A 40 -12.41 5.70 -13.60
N ASP A 41 -13.49 6.18 -12.99
CA ASP A 41 -13.47 7.00 -11.79
C ASP A 41 -13.53 6.09 -10.55
N PHE A 42 -12.37 5.79 -9.95
CA PHE A 42 -12.30 5.04 -8.70
C PHE A 42 -12.78 5.88 -7.51
N THR A 43 -12.74 7.21 -7.60
CA THR A 43 -13.23 8.12 -6.55
C THR A 43 -14.73 7.96 -6.32
N SER A 44 -15.51 7.57 -7.33
CA SER A 44 -16.94 7.27 -7.19
C SER A 44 -17.24 6.09 -6.25
N CYS A 45 -16.25 5.24 -5.95
CA CYS A 45 -16.38 4.07 -5.10
C CYS A 45 -15.80 4.26 -3.69
N THR A 46 -15.77 5.48 -3.14
CA THR A 46 -15.23 5.76 -1.79
C THR A 46 -15.75 4.80 -0.71
N GLY A 47 -17.04 4.43 -0.75
CA GLY A 47 -17.63 3.48 0.20
C GLY A 47 -16.98 2.08 0.15
N LEU A 48 -16.61 1.60 -1.03
CA LEU A 48 -15.92 0.31 -1.20
C LEU A 48 -14.52 0.36 -0.60
N PHE A 49 -13.77 1.43 -0.83
CA PHE A 49 -12.44 1.61 -0.27
C PHE A 49 -12.46 1.72 1.26
N CYS A 50 -13.48 2.37 1.83
CA CYS A 50 -13.67 2.39 3.29
C CYS A 50 -13.87 0.97 3.86
N VAL A 51 -14.73 0.16 3.23
CA VAL A 51 -14.95 -1.23 3.64
C VAL A 51 -13.69 -2.07 3.46
N LEU A 52 -12.96 -1.91 2.35
CA LEU A 52 -11.68 -2.61 2.13
C LEU A 52 -10.65 -2.27 3.21
N GLY A 53 -10.57 -1.02 3.64
CA GLY A 53 -9.68 -0.57 4.72
C GLY A 53 -10.03 -1.22 6.07
N ILE A 54 -11.32 -1.27 6.42
CA ILE A 54 -11.80 -1.95 7.63
C ILE A 54 -11.49 -3.44 7.56
N VAL A 55 -11.74 -4.09 6.43
CA VAL A 55 -11.48 -5.52 6.22
C VAL A 55 -9.99 -5.81 6.39
N LEU A 56 -9.10 -5.02 5.79
CA LEU A 56 -7.65 -5.15 5.98
C LEU A 56 -7.23 -4.96 7.43
N MET A 57 -7.79 -3.97 8.14
CA MET A 57 -7.47 -3.73 9.54
C MET A 57 -7.87 -4.93 10.41
N VAL A 58 -9.11 -5.41 10.27
CA VAL A 58 -9.62 -6.55 11.05
C VAL A 58 -8.84 -7.82 10.73
N THR A 59 -8.64 -8.13 9.44
CA THR A 59 -7.87 -9.31 9.02
C THR A 59 -6.40 -9.22 9.45
N GLY A 60 -5.81 -8.04 9.50
CA GLY A 60 -4.46 -7.81 10.02
C GLY A 60 -4.33 -8.05 11.51
N ILE A 61 -5.29 -7.59 12.31
CA ILE A 61 -5.33 -7.86 13.76
C ILE A 61 -5.48 -9.37 14.01
N VAL A 62 -6.44 -10.00 13.34
CA VAL A 62 -6.68 -11.46 13.46
C VAL A 62 -5.43 -12.25 13.05
N THR A 63 -4.83 -11.91 11.90
CA THR A 63 -3.61 -12.57 11.42
C THR A 63 -2.45 -12.41 12.41
N SER A 64 -2.28 -11.22 12.99
CA SER A 64 -1.24 -10.96 13.99
C SER A 64 -1.42 -11.82 15.25
N ILE A 65 -2.66 -11.96 15.73
CA ILE A 65 -2.98 -12.82 16.88
C ILE A 65 -2.71 -14.29 16.53
N VAL A 66 -3.18 -14.77 15.38
CA VAL A 66 -2.98 -16.17 14.94
C VAL A 66 -1.50 -16.50 14.85
N LEU A 67 -0.71 -15.64 14.20
CA LEU A 67 0.73 -15.83 14.04
C LEU A 67 1.50 -15.78 15.38
N TYR A 68 0.97 -15.07 16.38
CA TYR A 68 1.53 -15.06 17.73
C TYR A 68 1.37 -16.40 18.45
N PHE A 69 0.23 -17.07 18.28
CA PHE A 69 0.01 -18.40 18.87
C PHE A 69 0.71 -19.50 18.09
N GLN A 70 0.60 -19.50 16.77
CA GLN A 70 1.29 -20.45 15.91
C GLN A 70 1.69 -19.78 14.59
N TYR A 71 2.98 -19.75 14.30
CA TYR A 71 3.47 -19.16 13.06
C TYR A 71 3.12 -20.04 11.86
N VAL A 72 2.23 -19.55 10.99
CA VAL A 72 1.81 -20.21 9.76
C VAL A 72 2.32 -19.40 8.57
N TYR A 73 3.41 -19.87 7.95
CA TYR A 73 4.10 -19.15 6.88
C TYR A 73 3.21 -18.83 5.67
N TRP A 74 2.42 -19.80 5.19
CA TRP A 74 1.54 -19.60 4.04
C TRP A 74 0.45 -18.55 4.28
N LEU A 75 -0.09 -18.50 5.50
CA LEU A 75 -1.10 -17.51 5.90
C LEU A 75 -0.50 -16.10 5.94
N HIS A 76 0.72 -15.96 6.47
CA HIS A 76 1.45 -14.70 6.46
C HIS A 76 1.71 -14.21 5.02
N MET A 77 2.15 -15.09 4.11
CA MET A 77 2.34 -14.74 2.71
C MET A 77 1.03 -14.33 2.03
N LEU A 78 -0.07 -15.07 2.28
CA LEU A 78 -1.38 -14.76 1.70
C LEU A 78 -1.85 -13.36 2.16
N TYR A 79 -1.74 -13.07 3.45
CA TYR A 79 -2.07 -11.75 3.99
C TYR A 79 -1.22 -10.65 3.35
N ALA A 80 0.09 -10.87 3.22
CA ALA A 80 0.98 -9.91 2.59
C ALA A 80 0.63 -9.65 1.11
N ALA A 81 0.27 -10.69 0.35
CA ALA A 81 -0.19 -10.54 -1.04
C ALA A 81 -1.50 -9.74 -1.14
N LEU A 82 -2.48 -10.07 -0.30
CA LEU A 82 -3.76 -9.34 -0.26
C LEU A 82 -3.56 -7.88 0.15
N GLY A 83 -2.71 -7.62 1.15
CA GLY A 83 -2.32 -6.28 1.57
C GLY A 83 -1.70 -5.48 0.43
N ALA A 84 -0.73 -6.05 -0.29
CA ALA A 84 -0.09 -5.40 -1.43
C ALA A 84 -1.10 -5.03 -2.53
N ILE A 85 -2.01 -5.94 -2.89
CA ILE A 85 -3.05 -5.68 -3.90
C ILE A 85 -3.98 -4.57 -3.44
N CYS A 86 -4.46 -4.64 -2.20
CA CYS A 86 -5.39 -3.64 -1.66
C CYS A 86 -4.75 -2.24 -1.60
N PHE A 87 -3.53 -2.11 -1.10
CA PHE A 87 -2.83 -0.82 -1.07
C PHE A 87 -2.47 -0.30 -2.46
N THR A 88 -2.29 -1.19 -3.45
CA THR A 88 -2.16 -0.78 -4.86
C THR A 88 -3.47 -0.16 -5.38
N LEU A 89 -4.63 -0.65 -4.94
CA LEU A 89 -5.93 -0.04 -5.26
C LEU A 89 -6.14 1.29 -4.51
N PHE A 90 -5.72 1.40 -3.24
CA PHE A 90 -5.73 2.67 -2.51
C PHE A 90 -4.86 3.72 -3.19
N LEU A 91 -3.65 3.33 -3.63
CA LEU A 91 -2.78 4.22 -4.39
C LEU A 91 -3.47 4.75 -5.65
N ALA A 92 -4.21 3.89 -6.36
CA ALA A 92 -4.96 4.31 -7.53
C ALA A 92 -6.05 5.34 -7.19
N TYR A 93 -6.82 5.07 -6.13
CA TYR A 93 -7.87 5.95 -5.62
C TYR A 93 -7.31 7.32 -5.17
N ASP A 94 -6.27 7.33 -4.34
CA ASP A 94 -5.67 8.56 -3.81
C ASP A 94 -4.98 9.37 -4.90
N THR A 95 -4.32 8.69 -5.86
CA THR A 95 -3.77 9.37 -7.04
C THR A 95 -4.86 10.08 -7.83
N GLN A 96 -6.01 9.43 -8.07
CA GLN A 96 -7.12 10.07 -8.77
C GLN A 96 -7.77 11.21 -7.98
N LEU A 97 -7.85 11.07 -6.66
CA LEU A 97 -8.34 12.12 -5.78
C LEU A 97 -7.45 13.37 -5.87
N VAL A 98 -6.13 13.20 -5.84
CA VAL A 98 -5.14 14.30 -5.97
C VAL A 98 -5.16 14.93 -7.35
N LEU A 99 -5.38 14.14 -8.40
CA LEU A 99 -5.48 14.65 -9.78
C LEU A 99 -6.69 15.56 -9.99
N GLY A 100 -7.67 15.50 -9.09
CA GLY A 100 -8.81 16.41 -9.05
C GLY A 100 -9.81 16.13 -10.15
N ASN A 101 -11.08 15.95 -9.77
CA ASN A 101 -12.18 15.72 -10.69
C ASN A 101 -12.61 17.03 -11.41
N ARG A 102 -11.69 17.61 -12.18
CA ARG A 102 -11.81 18.73 -13.14
C ARG A 102 -12.60 19.99 -12.74
N LYS A 103 -12.94 20.27 -11.47
CA LYS A 103 -13.83 21.42 -11.15
C LYS A 103 -13.56 22.28 -9.92
N HIS A 104 -12.65 21.95 -9.00
CA HIS A 104 -12.37 22.84 -7.87
C HIS A 104 -10.87 22.96 -7.63
N THR A 105 -10.40 24.19 -7.58
CA THR A 105 -9.04 24.58 -7.21
C THR A 105 -8.75 24.01 -5.82
N ILE A 106 -7.95 22.95 -5.78
CA ILE A 106 -7.52 22.27 -4.54
C ILE A 106 -6.81 23.32 -3.68
N SER A 107 -7.27 23.49 -2.43
CA SER A 107 -6.58 24.36 -1.47
C SER A 107 -5.17 23.80 -1.22
N PRO A 108 -4.11 24.61 -1.03
CA PRO A 108 -2.75 24.12 -0.82
C PRO A 108 -2.64 23.04 0.29
N GLU A 109 -3.52 23.10 1.29
CA GLU A 109 -3.61 22.15 2.40
C GLU A 109 -4.10 20.75 1.98
N ASP A 110 -5.02 20.67 1.01
CA ASP A 110 -5.56 19.41 0.50
C ASP A 110 -4.53 18.67 -0.37
N TYR A 111 -3.70 19.42 -1.11
CA TYR A 111 -2.62 18.83 -1.90
C TYR A 111 -1.53 18.19 -1.04
N ILE A 112 -1.14 18.85 0.06
CA ILE A 112 -0.16 18.30 1.01
C ILE A 112 -0.70 17.00 1.64
N THR A 113 -1.97 17.01 2.03
CA THR A 113 -2.64 15.84 2.61
C THR A 113 -2.70 14.68 1.63
N GLY A 114 -3.07 14.94 0.38
CA GLY A 114 -3.10 13.91 -0.67
C GLY A 114 -1.71 13.36 -1.01
N ALA A 115 -0.68 14.20 -1.05
CA ALA A 115 0.70 13.74 -1.23
C ALA A 115 1.15 12.82 -0.07
N LEU A 116 0.73 13.12 1.16
CA LEU A 116 1.03 12.29 2.33
C LEU A 116 0.32 10.94 2.29
N GLN A 117 -0.92 10.90 1.78
CA GLN A 117 -1.68 9.67 1.56
C GLN A 117 -0.98 8.76 0.53
N ILE A 118 -0.64 9.32 -0.64
CA ILE A 118 0.13 8.62 -1.68
C ILE A 118 1.46 8.08 -1.12
N TYR A 119 2.19 8.89 -0.34
CA TYR A 119 3.43 8.43 0.32
C TYR A 119 3.17 7.24 1.24
N THR A 120 2.10 7.29 2.02
CA THR A 120 1.74 6.25 2.98
C THR A 120 1.41 4.95 2.26
N ASP A 121 0.65 5.01 1.18
CA ASP A 121 0.32 3.83 0.36
C ASP A 121 1.57 3.17 -0.22
N ILE A 122 2.50 3.96 -0.78
CA ILE A 122 3.75 3.43 -1.32
C ILE A 122 4.56 2.70 -0.24
N ILE A 123 4.65 3.26 0.98
CA ILE A 123 5.35 2.63 2.11
C ILE A 123 4.67 1.32 2.54
N TYR A 124 3.35 1.25 2.53
CA TYR A 124 2.61 0.02 2.84
C TYR A 124 2.80 -1.03 1.76
N ILE A 125 2.71 -0.67 0.47
CA ILE A 125 3.01 -1.59 -0.65
C ILE A 125 4.42 -2.16 -0.48
N PHE A 126 5.42 -1.32 -0.23
CA PHE A 126 6.79 -1.76 0.03
C PHE A 126 6.87 -2.75 1.19
N THR A 127 6.21 -2.44 2.32
CA THR A 127 6.25 -3.27 3.51
C THR A 127 5.61 -4.65 3.27
N PHE A 128 4.49 -4.71 2.53
CA PHE A 128 3.84 -5.97 2.17
C PHE A 128 4.65 -6.77 1.14
N VAL A 129 5.22 -6.11 0.13
CA VAL A 129 6.10 -6.78 -0.84
C VAL A 129 7.36 -7.32 -0.16
N LEU A 130 7.94 -6.58 0.80
CA LEU A 130 9.07 -7.03 1.57
C LEU A 130 8.74 -8.27 2.41
N GLN A 131 7.56 -8.30 3.05
CA GLN A 131 7.07 -9.48 3.78
C GLN A 131 6.92 -10.72 2.88
N LEU A 132 6.54 -10.54 1.61
CA LEU A 132 6.46 -11.63 0.63
C LEU A 132 7.83 -12.23 0.27
N MET A 133 8.91 -11.45 0.37
CA MET A 133 10.26 -11.94 0.08
C MET A 133 10.75 -12.93 1.15
N GLY A 134 10.19 -12.90 2.36
CA GLY A 134 10.36 -13.94 3.38
C GLY A 134 11.77 -14.19 3.93
N ASP A 135 12.80 -13.55 3.37
CA ASP A 135 14.20 -13.81 3.67
C ASP A 135 14.71 -12.84 4.75
N ARG A 136 14.48 -13.25 6.00
CA ARG A 136 14.91 -12.50 7.20
C ARG A 136 16.37 -12.82 7.49
N ASN A 137 17.16 -11.78 7.79
CA ASN A 137 18.59 -11.89 8.06
C ASN A 137 18.89 -12.50 9.43
#